data_AF-A0A0L9V6X8-F1
#
_entry.id   AF-A0A0L9V6X8-F1
#
_cell.length_a   1.000
_cell.length_b   1.000
_cell.length_c   1.000
_cell.angle_alpha   90.00
_cell.angle_beta   90.00
_cell.angle_gamma   90.00
#
_symmetry.space_group_name_H-M   'P 1'
#
loop_
_entity.id
_entity.type
_entity.pdbx_description
1 polymer ?
#
loop_
_entity_poly.entity_id
_entity_poly.type
_entity_poly.pdbx_seq_one_letter_code
_entity_poly.pdbx_strand_id
1 'polypeptide(L)'
;MISVIPCCHAIAAMNFSNVDPQSYVPTVFTRSTYEEVYASIIFPLNGHLLWETTNFNDVLPPLMRKMPGRPKKKRRLEAWELTKDDTQMRVGGHRKKCSICRQRGHNKNNCPLKPQPAETTQPSQPPPSSSTTQPSQQPSPQSSRPTKCKVRRKDT
;
A
#
# COMPACT_ATOMS: atom_id res chain seq x y z
N MET A 1 -11.18 13.53 -15.37
CA MET A 1 -10.84 12.22 -14.78
C MET A 1 -12.15 11.51 -14.52
N ILE A 2 -12.48 10.48 -15.30
CA ILE A 2 -13.77 9.81 -15.20
C ILE A 2 -13.62 8.70 -14.15
N SER A 3 -13.94 8.98 -12.89
CA SER A 3 -14.18 7.93 -11.90
C SER A 3 -15.60 7.43 -12.12
N VAL A 4 -15.78 6.43 -12.98
CA VAL A 4 -17.10 5.82 -13.22
C VAL A 4 -17.54 4.92 -12.05
N ILE A 5 -16.70 4.80 -11.02
CA ILE A 5 -16.99 4.06 -9.79
C ILE A 5 -17.46 5.08 -8.74
N PRO A 6 -18.63 4.88 -8.11
CA PRO A 6 -19.13 5.79 -7.09
C PRO A 6 -18.19 5.85 -5.89
N CYS A 7 -17.99 7.05 -5.34
CA CYS A 7 -17.22 7.21 -4.10
C CYS A 7 -18.04 6.73 -2.89
N CYS A 8 -17.39 6.58 -1.72
CA CYS A 8 -18.07 6.16 -0.49
C CYS A 8 -19.27 7.05 -0.13
N HIS A 9 -19.19 8.36 -0.39
CA HIS A 9 -20.30 9.29 -0.15
C HIS A 9 -21.47 9.06 -1.11
N ALA A 10 -21.19 8.78 -2.39
CA ALA A 10 -22.22 8.46 -3.38
C ALA A 10 -22.93 7.15 -3.03
N ILE A 11 -22.19 6.12 -2.60
CA ILE A 11 -22.76 4.85 -2.13
C ILE A 11 -23.65 5.08 -0.91
N ALA A 12 -23.23 5.91 0.06
CA ALA A 12 -24.04 6.23 1.22
C ALA A 12 -25.35 6.95 0.84
N ALA A 13 -25.30 7.91 -0.09
CA ALA A 13 -26.48 8.62 -0.58
C ALA A 13 -27.44 7.71 -1.38
N MET A 14 -26.90 6.79 -2.18
CA MET A 14 -27.68 5.79 -2.92
C MET A 14 -28.40 4.84 -1.96
N ASN A 15 -27.69 4.34 -0.93
CA ASN A 15 -28.28 3.50 0.11
C ASN A 15 -29.38 4.24 0.89
N PHE A 16 -29.17 5.52 1.21
CA PHE A 16 -30.20 6.36 1.85
C PHE A 16 -31.45 6.53 0.97
N SER A 17 -31.25 6.61 -0.35
CA SER A 17 -32.33 6.75 -1.34
C SER A 17 -32.94 5.39 -1.75
N ASN A 18 -32.53 4.30 -1.10
CA ASN A 18 -32.94 2.92 -1.40
C ASN A 18 -32.72 2.53 -2.88
N VAL A 19 -31.62 3.01 -3.46
CA VAL A 19 -31.19 2.64 -4.81
C VAL A 19 -29.95 1.75 -4.74
N ASP A 20 -29.93 0.70 -5.57
CA ASP A 20 -28.81 -0.22 -5.63
C ASP A 20 -27.57 0.43 -6.28
N PRO A 21 -26.44 0.56 -5.55
CA PRO A 21 -25.22 1.15 -6.08
C PRO A 21 -24.59 0.31 -7.20
N GLN A 22 -24.85 -1.00 -7.24
CA GLN A 22 -24.27 -1.89 -8.26
C GLN A 22 -24.82 -1.58 -9.66
N SER A 23 -26.08 -1.16 -9.76
CA SER A 23 -26.71 -0.72 -11.00
C SER A 23 -26.04 0.50 -11.67
N TYR A 24 -25.30 1.31 -10.90
CA TYR A 24 -24.58 2.48 -11.39
C TYR A 24 -23.14 2.19 -11.83
N VAL A 25 -22.64 0.99 -11.53
CA VAL A 25 -21.31 0.57 -11.98
C VAL A 25 -21.43 0.08 -13.43
N PRO A 26 -20.70 0.66 -14.39
CA PRO A 26 -20.73 0.19 -15.77
C PRO A 26 -20.33 -1.28 -15.89
N THR A 27 -20.92 -1.96 -16.87
CA THR A 27 -20.65 -3.39 -17.15
C THR A 27 -19.17 -3.67 -17.39
N VAL A 28 -18.40 -2.71 -17.92
CA VAL A 28 -16.95 -2.87 -18.17
C VAL A 28 -16.12 -3.16 -16.92
N PHE A 29 -16.64 -2.86 -15.72
CA PHE A 29 -15.98 -3.15 -14.44
C PHE A 29 -16.51 -4.43 -13.78
N THR A 30 -17.41 -5.16 -14.44
CA THR A 30 -17.93 -6.43 -13.92
C THR A 30 -16.91 -7.56 -14.11
N ARG A 31 -16.98 -8.54 -13.21
CA ARG A 31 -16.13 -9.73 -13.27
C ARG A 31 -16.31 -10.50 -14.58
N SER A 32 -17.54 -10.61 -15.07
CA SER A 32 -17.84 -11.29 -16.34
C SER A 32 -17.11 -10.64 -17.50
N THR A 33 -17.14 -9.30 -17.62
CA THR A 33 -16.42 -8.61 -18.69
C THR A 33 -14.90 -8.74 -18.56
N TYR A 34 -14.37 -8.76 -17.32
CA TYR A 34 -12.95 -9.05 -17.11
C TYR A 34 -12.59 -10.46 -17.60
N GLU A 35 -13.38 -11.47 -17.22
CA GLU A 35 -13.16 -12.86 -17.66
C GLU A 35 -13.27 -12.99 -19.18
N GLU A 36 -14.25 -12.34 -19.82
CA GLU A 36 -14.40 -12.33 -21.28
C GLU A 36 -13.21 -11.68 -22.00
N VAL A 37 -12.74 -10.52 -21.52
CA VAL A 37 -11.60 -9.80 -22.11
C VAL A 37 -10.31 -10.62 -22.03
N TYR A 38 -10.12 -11.35 -20.93
CA TYR A 38 -8.94 -12.18 -20.71
C TYR A 38 -9.15 -13.67 -20.99
N ALA A 39 -10.30 -14.07 -21.54
CA ALA A 39 -10.61 -15.46 -21.87
C ALA A 39 -9.74 -15.95 -23.04
N SER A 40 -9.37 -15.05 -23.94
CA SER A 40 -8.54 -15.38 -25.09
C SER A 40 -7.12 -15.72 -24.66
N ILE A 41 -6.66 -16.92 -25.06
CA ILE A 41 -5.26 -17.32 -24.90
C ILE A 41 -4.42 -16.50 -25.87
N ILE A 42 -3.42 -15.78 -25.35
CA ILE A 42 -2.38 -15.18 -26.18
C ILE A 42 -1.42 -16.31 -26.54
N PHE A 43 -1.50 -16.77 -27.79
CA PHE A 43 -0.55 -17.77 -28.29
C PHE A 43 0.86 -17.18 -28.29
N PRO A 44 1.88 -17.94 -27.84
CA PRO A 44 3.25 -17.49 -27.97
C PRO A 44 3.55 -17.27 -29.45
N LEU A 45 4.13 -16.12 -29.76
CA LEU A 45 4.68 -15.89 -31.08
C LEU A 45 5.90 -16.80 -31.26
N ASN A 46 6.07 -17.31 -32.48
CA ASN A 46 7.27 -18.02 -32.86
C ASN A 46 8.51 -17.17 -32.57
N GLY A 47 9.65 -17.79 -32.33
CA GLY A 47 10.91 -17.06 -32.13
C GLY A 47 11.36 -16.36 -33.42
N HIS A 48 12.24 -15.35 -33.28
CA HIS A 48 12.82 -14.59 -34.39
C HIS A 48 13.29 -15.46 -35.57
N LEU A 49 13.86 -16.64 -35.30
CA LEU A 49 14.40 -17.53 -36.32
C LEU A 49 13.35 -18.10 -37.28
N LEU A 50 12.07 -18.11 -36.88
CA LEU A 50 10.95 -18.62 -37.68
C LEU A 50 10.11 -17.48 -38.28
N TRP A 51 10.50 -16.22 -38.08
CA TRP A 51 9.84 -15.08 -38.72
C TRP A 51 10.25 -15.00 -40.20
N GLU A 52 9.28 -14.65 -41.04
CA GLU A 52 9.54 -14.43 -42.47
C GLU A 52 10.49 -13.25 -42.65
N THR A 53 11.54 -13.44 -43.44
CA THR A 53 12.44 -12.35 -43.80
C THR A 53 11.75 -11.44 -44.80
N THR A 54 11.40 -10.23 -44.38
CA THR A 54 10.80 -9.25 -45.26
C THR A 54 11.87 -8.47 -46.02
N ASN A 55 11.60 -8.08 -47.27
CA ASN A 55 12.48 -7.22 -48.08
C ASN A 55 12.44 -5.73 -47.67
N PHE A 56 11.80 -5.39 -46.55
CA PHE A 56 11.74 -4.03 -46.05
C PHE A 56 13.04 -3.65 -45.35
N ASN A 57 13.35 -2.35 -45.33
CA ASN A 57 14.50 -1.84 -44.60
C ASN A 57 14.35 -2.10 -43.09
N ASP A 58 15.48 -2.37 -42.44
CA ASP A 58 15.52 -2.52 -40.98
C ASP A 58 15.01 -1.28 -40.27
N VAL A 59 14.22 -1.50 -39.22
CA VAL A 59 13.74 -0.42 -38.35
C VAL A 59 14.92 0.11 -37.55
N LEU A 60 15.40 1.30 -37.91
CA LEU A 60 16.45 1.97 -37.14
C LEU A 60 15.94 2.29 -35.74
N PRO A 61 16.81 2.19 -34.71
CA PRO A 61 16.43 2.57 -33.35
C PRO A 61 15.97 4.03 -33.32
N PRO A 62 14.99 4.38 -32.48
CA PRO A 62 14.54 5.75 -32.36
C PRO A 62 15.70 6.64 -31.93
N LEU A 63 15.84 7.79 -32.60
CA LEU A 63 16.85 8.78 -32.24
C LEU A 63 16.68 9.18 -30.78
N MET A 64 17.73 8.95 -29.98
CA MET A 64 17.75 9.35 -28.59
C MET A 64 17.68 10.88 -28.48
N ARG A 65 16.52 11.40 -28.06
CA ARG A 65 16.33 12.83 -27.80
C ARG A 65 16.76 13.15 -26.37
N LYS A 66 17.70 14.09 -26.22
CA LYS A 66 17.95 14.73 -24.93
C LYS A 66 16.76 15.65 -24.63
N MET A 67 16.00 15.37 -23.57
CA MET A 67 14.89 16.23 -23.20
C MET A 67 15.39 17.65 -22.89
N PRO A 68 14.67 18.70 -23.33
CA PRO A 68 14.98 20.07 -22.93
C PRO A 68 14.84 20.18 -21.42
N GLY A 69 15.91 20.60 -20.77
CA GLY A 69 15.98 20.72 -19.32
C GLY A 69 17.27 21.39 -18.91
N ARG A 70 17.29 21.95 -17.71
CA ARG A 70 18.50 22.56 -17.14
C ARG A 70 19.60 21.49 -17.04
N PRO A 71 20.77 21.68 -17.67
CA PRO A 71 21.92 20.81 -17.44
C PRO A 71 22.26 20.75 -15.95
N LYS A 72 22.59 19.56 -15.44
CA LYS A 72 23.00 19.41 -14.04
C LYS A 72 24.28 20.22 -13.81
N LYS A 73 24.30 21.06 -12.75
CA LYS A 73 25.48 21.86 -12.39
C LYS A 73 26.70 21.01 -12.01
N LYS A 74 26.47 19.81 -11.45
CA LYS A 74 27.52 18.83 -11.14
C LYS A 74 27.07 17.45 -11.63
N ARG A 75 28.02 16.67 -12.17
CA ARG A 75 27.82 15.24 -12.48
C ARG A 75 27.52 14.47 -11.19
N ARG A 76 26.71 13.41 -11.28
CA ARG A 76 26.56 12.44 -10.18
C ARG A 76 27.89 11.68 -10.06
N LEU A 77 28.54 11.81 -8.91
CA LEU A 77 29.73 11.04 -8.58
C LEU A 77 29.33 9.59 -8.32
N GLU A 78 30.15 8.66 -8.79
CA GLU A 78 29.99 7.24 -8.53
C GLU A 78 30.38 6.91 -7.08
N ALA A 79 30.00 5.73 -6.56
CA ALA A 79 30.16 5.40 -5.14
C ALA A 79 31.62 5.53 -4.63
N TRP A 80 32.59 5.19 -5.46
CA TRP A 80 34.03 5.30 -5.20
C TRP A 80 34.60 6.74 -5.26
N GLU A 81 33.88 7.70 -5.83
CA GLU A 81 34.28 9.11 -5.95
C GLU A 81 33.69 9.97 -4.80
N LEU A 82 32.91 9.34 -3.92
CA LEU A 82 32.22 10.02 -2.82
C LEU A 82 33.18 10.22 -1.65
N THR A 83 33.99 11.29 -1.67
CA THR A 83 34.80 11.67 -0.51
C THR A 83 33.90 12.08 0.64
N LYS A 84 34.01 11.38 1.77
CA LYS A 84 33.27 11.66 3.00
C LYS A 84 33.99 12.79 3.74
N ASP A 85 33.79 14.02 3.30
CA ASP A 85 34.31 15.19 4.02
C ASP A 85 33.60 15.31 5.37
N ASP A 86 34.28 14.97 6.47
CA ASP A 86 33.76 15.09 7.84
C ASP A 86 33.58 16.57 8.27
N THR A 87 34.05 17.51 7.47
CA THR A 87 33.93 18.96 7.70
C THR A 87 32.54 19.50 7.33
N GLN A 88 31.79 18.83 6.45
CA GLN A 88 30.45 19.28 6.08
C GLN A 88 29.37 18.61 6.95
N MET A 89 28.59 19.42 7.68
CA MET A 89 27.48 18.92 8.47
C MET A 89 26.51 18.12 7.60
N ARG A 90 26.30 16.85 7.98
CA ARG A 90 25.30 15.98 7.34
C ARG A 90 23.92 16.62 7.48
N VAL A 91 23.17 16.63 6.37
CA VAL A 91 21.78 17.13 6.27
C VAL A 91 20.82 16.48 7.31
N GLY A 92 21.24 15.38 7.94
CA GLY A 92 20.54 14.63 8.99
C GLY A 92 20.56 15.22 10.41
N GLY A 93 20.27 16.51 10.55
CA GLY A 93 19.40 16.98 11.64
C GLY A 93 20.04 17.29 13.00
N HIS A 94 19.87 18.55 13.42
CA HIS A 94 19.94 18.97 14.81
C HIS A 94 19.11 18.03 15.71
N ARG A 95 19.72 17.49 16.78
CA ARG A 95 19.05 16.62 17.75
C ARG A 95 17.77 17.29 18.27
N LYS A 96 16.62 16.69 17.96
CA LYS A 96 15.29 17.21 18.36
C LYS A 96 15.16 17.19 19.90
N LYS A 97 14.54 18.23 20.44
CA LYS A 97 14.21 18.36 21.86
C LYS A 97 12.75 17.92 22.05
N CYS A 98 12.43 17.34 23.19
CA CYS A 98 11.06 17.03 23.56
C CYS A 98 10.20 18.30 23.57
N SER A 99 9.01 18.28 22.97
CA SER A 99 8.14 19.47 22.94
C SER A 99 7.52 19.81 24.30
N ILE A 100 7.45 18.84 25.22
CA ILE A 100 6.82 18.99 26.54
C ILE A 100 7.82 19.54 27.56
N CYS A 101 8.96 18.87 27.75
CA CYS A 101 9.96 19.27 28.75
C CYS A 101 11.19 19.98 28.16
N ARG A 102 11.27 20.15 26.84
CA ARG A 102 12.38 20.79 26.10
C ARG A 102 13.77 20.14 26.28
N GLN A 103 13.85 18.97 26.93
CA GLN A 103 15.08 18.20 27.10
C GLN A 103 15.39 17.33 25.87
N ARG A 104 16.67 17.02 25.67
CA ARG A 104 17.14 16.08 24.63
C ARG A 104 17.15 14.65 25.18
N GLY A 105 16.97 13.66 24.30
CA GLY A 105 17.05 12.23 24.65
C GLY A 105 15.73 11.46 24.60
N HIS A 106 14.59 12.15 24.50
CA HIS A 106 13.28 11.54 24.29
C HIS A 106 12.36 12.44 23.46
N ASN A 107 11.34 11.83 22.87
CA ASN A 107 10.28 12.54 22.14
C ASN A 107 9.05 12.73 23.05
N LYS A 108 8.11 13.61 22.64
CA LYS A 108 6.90 13.94 23.41
C LYS A 108 6.11 12.72 23.91
N ASN A 109 6.11 11.63 23.14
CA ASN A 109 5.36 10.41 23.47
C ASN A 109 5.93 9.64 24.67
N ASN A 110 7.25 9.73 24.88
CA ASN A 110 7.94 9.07 25.99
C ASN A 110 8.48 10.10 27.00
N CYS A 111 7.78 11.24 27.12
CA CYS A 111 8.16 12.27 28.07
C CYS A 111 7.67 11.86 29.46
N PRO A 112 8.53 11.88 30.49
CA PRO A 112 8.12 11.58 31.86
C PRO A 112 7.11 12.61 32.41
N LEU A 113 7.03 13.80 31.82
CA LEU A 113 6.07 14.85 32.16
C LEU A 113 4.83 14.84 31.25
N LYS A 114 4.54 13.71 30.58
CA LYS A 114 3.36 13.61 29.72
C LYS A 114 2.09 13.69 30.58
N PRO A 115 1.18 14.64 30.35
CA PRO A 115 -0.12 14.67 31.02
C PRO A 115 -0.91 13.41 30.64
N GLN A 116 -1.39 12.67 31.63
CA GLN A 116 -2.39 11.62 31.43
C GLN A 116 -3.72 12.30 31.06
N PRO A 117 -4.44 11.86 30.01
CA PRO A 117 -5.79 12.33 29.78
C PRO A 117 -6.67 11.88 30.95
N ALA A 118 -7.30 12.84 31.63
CA ALA A 118 -8.26 12.58 32.69
C ALA A 118 -9.45 11.78 32.13
N GLU A 119 -9.70 10.59 32.67
CA GLU A 119 -10.88 9.77 32.39
C GLU A 119 -12.13 10.51 32.88
N THR A 120 -13.09 10.75 31.97
CA THR A 120 -14.42 11.23 32.33
C THR A 120 -15.35 10.02 32.47
N THR A 121 -15.93 9.91 33.65
CA THR A 121 -16.84 8.92 34.21
C THR A 121 -18.01 8.53 33.29
N GLN A 122 -18.25 7.22 33.12
CA GLN A 122 -19.49 6.63 32.60
C GLN A 122 -20.57 6.54 33.70
N PRO A 123 -21.88 6.63 33.37
CA PRO A 123 -22.95 6.12 34.24
C PRO A 123 -23.61 4.83 33.72
N SER A 124 -23.42 3.76 34.50
CA SER A 124 -24.32 2.68 35.00
C SER A 124 -25.56 2.19 34.22
N GLN A 125 -25.64 0.86 34.02
CA GLN A 125 -26.80 0.04 33.62
C GLN A 125 -27.81 -0.24 34.77
N PRO A 126 -29.07 -0.68 34.48
CA PRO A 126 -29.99 -1.29 35.45
C PRO A 126 -30.04 -2.85 35.40
N PRO A 127 -30.64 -3.54 36.41
CA PRO A 127 -30.31 -4.91 36.87
C PRO A 127 -31.15 -6.07 36.23
N PRO A 128 -30.89 -7.36 36.56
CA PRO A 128 -31.29 -8.52 35.75
C PRO A 128 -32.58 -9.23 36.21
N SER A 129 -33.20 -10.01 35.31
CA SER A 129 -34.31 -10.92 35.61
C SER A 129 -34.02 -12.34 35.07
N SER A 130 -34.05 -13.32 35.98
CA SER A 130 -34.06 -14.79 35.78
C SER A 130 -35.27 -15.26 34.93
N SER A 131 -35.39 -16.42 34.27
CA SER A 131 -34.68 -17.69 34.09
C SER A 131 -35.50 -18.49 33.05
N THR A 132 -34.91 -19.36 32.22
CA THR A 132 -35.41 -20.73 31.92
C THR A 132 -34.41 -21.51 31.04
N THR A 133 -34.01 -22.64 31.60
CA THR A 133 -33.47 -23.95 31.17
C THR A 133 -33.24 -24.29 29.68
N GLN A 134 -32.09 -24.96 29.49
CA GLN A 134 -31.43 -25.62 28.34
C GLN A 134 -32.17 -26.90 27.81
N PRO A 135 -31.73 -27.63 26.72
CA PRO A 135 -30.36 -28.16 26.56
C PRO A 135 -29.73 -28.42 25.14
N SER A 136 -28.38 -28.40 25.16
CA SER A 136 -27.39 -29.31 24.53
C SER A 136 -27.24 -29.45 23.01
N GLN A 137 -26.06 -29.06 22.48
CA GLN A 137 -25.03 -30.00 21.94
C GLN A 137 -23.70 -29.29 21.58
N GLN A 138 -22.60 -30.05 21.63
CA GLN A 138 -21.19 -29.67 21.77
C GLN A 138 -20.41 -29.33 20.48
N PRO A 139 -19.17 -28.77 20.57
CA PRO A 139 -18.37 -28.24 19.47
C PRO A 139 -17.10 -29.08 19.12
N SER A 140 -16.49 -28.83 17.95
CA SER A 140 -15.07 -29.12 17.58
C SER A 140 -14.72 -28.56 16.18
N PRO A 141 -13.44 -28.34 15.79
CA PRO A 141 -12.31 -27.83 16.57
C PRO A 141 -11.56 -26.66 15.86
N GLN A 142 -10.73 -25.97 16.64
CA GLN A 142 -9.81 -24.92 16.23
C GLN A 142 -8.62 -25.50 15.42
N SER A 143 -8.26 -24.85 14.31
CA SER A 143 -6.97 -25.10 13.63
C SER A 143 -5.93 -24.08 14.10
N SER A 144 -4.95 -24.59 14.81
CA SER A 144 -3.73 -23.89 15.24
C SER A 144 -2.81 -23.66 14.04
N ARG A 145 -2.35 -22.42 13.86
CA ARG A 145 -1.34 -22.06 12.85
C ARG A 145 0.04 -22.14 13.50
N PRO A 146 0.96 -23.03 13.05
CA PRO A 146 2.30 -23.07 13.57
C PRO A 146 3.20 -21.98 12.97
N THR A 147 4.17 -21.59 13.79
CA THR A 147 5.15 -20.52 13.63
C THR A 147 6.29 -20.93 12.69
N LYS A 148 6.66 -20.01 11.78
CA LYS A 148 8.02 -19.69 11.29
C LYS A 148 8.87 -20.78 10.61
N CYS A 149 9.29 -20.51 9.37
CA CYS A 149 10.57 -20.96 8.83
C CYS A 149 11.31 -19.82 8.11
N LYS A 150 12.40 -19.35 8.74
CA LYS A 150 13.46 -18.56 8.10
C LYS A 150 14.36 -19.53 7.33
N VAL A 151 14.47 -19.39 6.02
CA VAL A 151 15.55 -20.04 5.26
C VAL A 151 16.65 -19.00 5.04
N ARG A 152 17.76 -19.23 5.75
CA ARG A 152 19.05 -18.57 5.60
C ARG A 152 19.81 -19.39 4.56
N ARG A 153 20.19 -18.83 3.42
CA ARG A 153 21.19 -19.45 2.52
C ARG A 153 22.50 -18.69 2.69
N LYS A 154 23.52 -19.46 3.05
CA LYS A 154 24.92 -19.09 3.22
C LYS A 154 25.57 -18.92 1.86
N ASP A 155 26.55 -18.05 1.85
CA ASP A 155 27.55 -17.81 0.82
C ASP A 155 28.25 -19.10 0.36
N THR A 156 28.63 -19.11 -0.93
CA THR A 156 29.85 -19.71 -1.46
C THR A 156 30.31 -18.80 -2.59
#